data_AF-A0A7J2M0H0-F1
#
_entry.id   AF-A0A7J2M0H0-F1
#
_cell.length_a   1.000
_cell.length_b   1.000
_cell.length_c   1.000
_cell.angle_alpha   90.00
_cell.angle_beta   90.00
_cell.angle_gamma   90.00
#
_symmetry.space_group_name_H-M   'P 1'
#
loop_
_entity.id
_entity.type
_entity.pdbx_description
1 polymer ?
#
loop_
_entity_poly.entity_id
_entity_poly.type
_entity_poly.pdbx_seq_one_letter_code
_entity_poly.pdbx_strand_id
1 'polypeptide(L)'
;MGSPAFATKEEAEAALEKLEEDLLEGRISEAEYKAKKEEITRQIKLLELEEKLIEGQISEEEYKREKARLLGEAPPVPKEAVPEEAQKISTIARKLKEIREKREKLRELLLSKEISERTFQKIDAEYEEKEDILVNELRKLEEAAKERLKAIEERIEELKLQQEELKARFALEEITKAEYESKTQALEAELNKLASEREELENAIDLLTKQGED
;
A
#
# COMPACT_ATOMS: atom_id res chain seq x y z
N MET A 1 12.81 -8.08 13.26
CA MET A 1 12.27 -9.34 12.71
C MET A 1 12.74 -10.45 13.63
N GLY A 2 11.82 -11.06 14.38
CA GLY A 2 12.14 -12.26 15.17
C GLY A 2 12.05 -13.47 14.24
N SER A 3 13.13 -14.22 14.10
CA SER A 3 13.08 -15.52 13.43
C SER A 3 12.11 -16.45 14.17
N PRO A 4 11.35 -17.31 13.47
CA PRO A 4 10.53 -18.32 14.13
C PRO A 4 11.42 -19.25 14.97
N ALA A 5 10.94 -19.68 16.14
CA ALA A 5 11.70 -20.55 17.04
C ALA A 5 11.79 -22.00 16.53
N PHE A 6 10.92 -22.38 15.60
CA PHE A 6 10.91 -23.67 14.89
C PHE A 6 11.05 -23.45 13.38
N ALA A 7 11.76 -24.33 12.68
CA ALA A 7 11.97 -24.23 11.25
C ALA A 7 10.84 -24.89 10.44
N THR A 8 10.15 -25.88 11.01
CA THR A 8 9.03 -26.59 10.37
C THR A 8 7.85 -26.78 11.32
N LYS A 9 6.67 -27.03 10.74
CA LYS A 9 5.46 -27.38 11.50
C LYS A 9 5.66 -28.66 12.32
N GLU A 10 6.32 -29.65 11.74
CA GLU A 10 6.64 -30.93 12.38
C GLU A 10 7.53 -30.74 13.63
N GLU A 11 8.51 -29.84 13.58
CA GLU A 11 9.35 -29.49 14.74
C GLU A 11 8.54 -28.80 15.85
N ALA A 12 7.60 -27.93 15.49
CA ALA A 12 6.74 -27.24 16.44
C ALA A 12 5.71 -28.20 17.08
N GLU A 13 5.16 -29.14 16.32
CA GLU A 13 4.26 -30.18 16.83
C GLU A 13 4.98 -31.15 17.77
N ALA A 14 6.19 -31.60 17.42
CA ALA A 14 7.03 -32.41 18.31
C ALA A 14 7.38 -31.67 19.62
N ALA A 15 7.55 -30.35 19.56
CA ALA A 15 7.77 -29.53 20.75
C ALA A 15 6.52 -29.45 21.65
N LEU A 16 5.30 -29.49 21.10
CA LEU A 16 4.06 -29.60 21.89
C LEU A 16 3.96 -30.94 22.59
N GLU A 17 4.27 -32.04 21.90
CA GLU A 17 4.24 -33.38 22.49
C GLU A 17 5.23 -33.48 23.65
N LYS A 18 6.45 -32.99 23.46
CA LYS A 18 7.47 -32.94 24.53
C LYS A 18 7.05 -32.05 25.71
N LEU A 19 6.36 -30.94 25.42
CA LEU A 19 5.83 -30.06 26.46
C LEU A 19 4.73 -30.75 27.29
N GLU A 20 3.92 -31.61 26.65
CA GLU A 20 2.93 -32.46 27.33
C GLU A 20 3.59 -33.52 28.21
N GLU A 21 4.66 -34.17 27.72
CA GLU A 21 5.46 -35.10 28.52
C GLU A 21 6.10 -34.41 29.73
N ASP A 22 6.70 -33.23 29.56
CA ASP A 22 7.34 -32.50 30.66
C ASP A 22 6.31 -32.05 31.73
N LEU A 23 5.05 -31.78 31.35
CA LEU A 23 3.97 -31.52 32.30
C LEU A 23 3.57 -32.79 33.06
N LEU A 24 3.41 -33.91 32.35
CA LEU A 24 3.05 -35.21 32.93
C LEU A 24 4.13 -35.72 33.91
N GLU A 25 5.40 -35.44 33.61
CA GLU A 25 6.53 -35.76 34.47
C GLU A 25 6.78 -34.72 35.59
N GLY A 26 5.98 -33.65 35.64
CA GLY A 26 6.07 -32.61 36.66
C GLY A 26 7.33 -31.73 36.59
N ARG A 27 8.00 -31.70 35.43
CA ARG A 27 9.19 -30.86 35.17
C ARG A 27 8.84 -29.39 34.93
N ILE A 28 7.60 -29.12 34.55
CA ILE A 28 7.05 -27.78 34.35
C ILE A 28 5.71 -27.64 35.06
N SER A 29 5.36 -26.41 35.43
CA SER A 29 4.05 -26.10 36.01
C SER A 29 2.94 -26.01 34.96
N GLU A 30 1.68 -26.15 35.36
CA GLU A 30 0.53 -25.94 34.47
C GLU A 30 0.48 -24.54 33.83
N ALA A 31 0.95 -23.52 34.57
CA ALA A 31 1.01 -22.16 34.07
C ALA A 31 2.07 -22.00 32.96
N GLU A 32 3.24 -22.60 33.15
CA GLU A 32 4.31 -22.63 32.15
C GLU A 32 3.91 -23.46 30.93
N TYR A 33 3.24 -24.59 31.13
CA TYR A 33 2.68 -25.40 30.06
C TYR A 33 1.68 -24.60 29.22
N LYS A 34 0.73 -23.90 29.84
CA LYS A 34 -0.26 -23.09 29.10
C LYS A 34 0.40 -21.98 28.28
N ALA A 35 1.32 -21.23 28.88
CA ALA A 35 2.02 -20.15 28.18
C ALA A 35 2.84 -20.66 26.98
N LYS A 36 3.63 -21.72 27.18
CA LYS A 36 4.42 -22.34 26.10
C LYS A 36 3.54 -22.99 25.04
N LYS A 37 2.44 -23.64 25.43
CA LYS A 37 1.48 -24.24 24.50
C LYS A 37 0.87 -23.18 23.59
N GLU A 38 0.44 -22.05 24.15
CA GLU A 38 -0.10 -20.93 23.36
C GLU A 38 0.93 -20.35 22.39
N GLU A 39 2.19 -20.21 22.83
CA GLU A 39 3.28 -19.74 21.99
C GLU A 39 3.55 -20.69 20.82
N ILE A 40 3.72 -21.99 21.10
CA ILE A 40 3.99 -23.00 20.06
C ILE A 40 2.78 -23.12 19.11
N THR A 41 1.56 -23.09 19.62
CA THR A 41 0.34 -23.11 18.80
C THR A 41 0.25 -21.88 17.88
N ARG A 42 0.67 -20.70 18.36
CA ARG A 42 0.73 -19.50 17.53
C ARG A 42 1.76 -19.64 16.40
N GLN A 43 2.92 -20.23 16.69
CA GLN A 43 3.96 -20.48 15.69
C GLN A 43 3.52 -21.50 14.63
N ILE A 44 2.82 -22.57 15.02
CA ILE A 44 2.22 -23.53 14.07
C ILE A 44 1.29 -22.80 13.09
N LYS A 45 0.39 -21.95 13.60
CA LYS A 45 -0.53 -21.17 12.75
C LYS A 45 0.18 -20.20 11.81
N LEU A 46 1.31 -19.63 12.22
CA LEU A 46 2.13 -18.77 11.36
C LEU A 46 2.80 -19.56 10.24
N LEU A 47 3.33 -20.75 10.53
CA LEU A 47 3.94 -21.65 9.54
C LEU A 47 2.91 -22.16 8.53
N GLU A 48 1.71 -22.54 8.98
CA GLU A 48 0.60 -22.91 8.07
C GLU A 48 0.18 -21.76 7.15
N LEU A 49 0.24 -20.53 7.65
CA LEU A 49 -0.07 -19.35 6.86
C LEU A 49 1.02 -19.08 5.81
N GLU A 50 2.30 -19.29 6.14
CA GLU A 50 3.42 -19.20 5.20
C GLU A 50 3.34 -20.27 4.11
N GLU A 51 2.99 -21.50 4.49
CA GLU A 51 2.78 -22.61 3.56
C GLU A 51 1.66 -22.30 2.56
N LYS A 52 0.51 -21.80 3.04
CA LYS A 52 -0.60 -21.37 2.18
C LYS A 52 -0.22 -20.25 1.21
N LEU A 53 0.67 -19.34 1.61
CA LEU A 53 1.19 -18.30 0.71
C LEU A 53 2.10 -18.89 -0.36
N ILE A 54 3.01 -19.80 0.02
CA ILE A 54 3.93 -20.48 -0.90
C ILE A 54 3.17 -21.33 -1.92
N GLU A 55 2.12 -22.01 -1.47
CA GLU A 55 1.23 -22.81 -2.32
C GLU A 55 0.27 -21.95 -3.17
N GLY A 56 0.25 -20.63 -2.96
CA GLY A 56 -0.62 -19.70 -3.67
C GLY A 56 -2.11 -19.84 -3.31
N GLN A 57 -2.44 -20.48 -2.19
CA GLN A 57 -3.82 -20.60 -1.69
C GLN A 57 -4.36 -19.28 -1.13
N ILE A 58 -3.47 -18.41 -0.65
CA ILE A 58 -3.80 -17.08 -0.15
C ILE A 58 -2.92 -16.02 -0.85
N SER A 59 -3.43 -14.80 -0.97
CA SER A 59 -2.65 -13.68 -1.49
C SER A 59 -1.65 -13.12 -0.47
N GLU A 60 -0.65 -12.37 -0.91
CA GLU A 60 0.28 -11.68 0.01
C GLU A 60 -0.42 -10.72 0.98
N GLU A 61 -1.53 -10.12 0.56
CA GLU A 61 -2.30 -9.20 1.39
C GLU A 61 -3.08 -9.94 2.48
N GLU A 62 -3.66 -11.09 2.12
CA GLU A 62 -4.35 -11.98 3.04
C GLU A 62 -3.39 -12.61 4.07
N TYR A 63 -2.19 -13.00 3.63
CA TYR A 63 -1.09 -13.42 4.51
C TYR A 63 -0.72 -12.32 5.51
N LYS A 64 -0.50 -11.07 5.05
CA LYS A 64 -0.14 -9.94 5.92
C LYS A 64 -1.21 -9.64 6.95
N ARG A 65 -2.49 -9.72 6.56
CA ARG A 65 -3.65 -9.49 7.44
C ARG A 65 -3.78 -10.55 8.53
N GLU A 66 -3.73 -11.83 8.14
CA GLU A 66 -3.91 -12.94 9.08
C GLU A 66 -2.68 -13.12 9.99
N LYS A 67 -1.47 -12.82 9.50
CA LYS A 67 -0.25 -12.76 10.31
C LYS A 67 -0.33 -11.72 11.42
N ALA A 68 -0.79 -10.51 11.10
CA ALA A 68 -0.99 -9.47 12.10
C ALA A 68 -2.07 -9.86 13.13
N ARG A 69 -3.16 -10.50 12.70
CA ARG A 69 -4.20 -11.04 13.60
C ARG A 69 -3.64 -12.08 14.58
N LEU A 70 -2.76 -12.97 14.11
CA LEU A 70 -2.11 -13.99 14.94
C LEU A 70 -1.09 -13.41 15.94
N LEU A 71 -0.45 -12.30 15.59
CA LEU A 71 0.51 -11.61 16.45
C LEU A 71 -0.14 -10.60 17.41
N GLY A 72 -1.46 -10.37 17.30
CA GLY A 72 -2.16 -9.34 18.07
C GLY A 72 -1.77 -7.91 17.64
N GLU A 73 -1.15 -7.78 16.48
CA GLU A 73 -0.84 -6.51 15.85
C GLU A 73 -2.10 -6.01 15.12
N ALA A 74 -2.29 -4.68 15.08
CA ALA A 74 -3.35 -4.11 14.27
C ALA A 74 -3.16 -4.61 12.82
N PRO A 75 -4.21 -5.15 12.17
CA PRO A 75 -4.08 -5.64 10.81
C PRO A 75 -3.48 -4.53 9.94
N PRO A 76 -2.50 -4.82 9.07
CA PRO A 76 -2.03 -3.84 8.12
C PRO A 76 -3.26 -3.34 7.38
N VAL A 77 -3.54 -2.05 7.54
CA VAL A 77 -4.58 -1.37 6.77
C VAL A 77 -4.33 -1.76 5.32
N PRO A 78 -5.34 -2.28 4.59
CA PRO A 78 -5.18 -2.56 3.17
C PRO A 78 -4.52 -1.33 2.56
N LYS A 79 -3.38 -1.48 1.88
CA LYS A 79 -2.85 -0.38 1.09
C LYS A 79 -3.95 -0.08 0.10
N GLU A 80 -4.66 1.03 0.34
CA GLU A 80 -5.73 1.44 -0.54
C GLU A 80 -5.12 1.56 -1.93
N ALA A 81 -5.84 1.01 -2.91
CA ALA A 81 -5.33 0.88 -4.26
C ALA A 81 -4.97 2.28 -4.78
N VAL A 82 -3.68 2.52 -4.97
CA VAL A 82 -3.18 3.82 -5.41
C VAL A 82 -3.92 4.23 -6.69
N PRO A 83 -4.47 5.45 -6.78
CA PRO A 83 -5.17 5.94 -7.96
C PRO A 83 -4.39 5.64 -9.23
N GLU A 84 -5.09 5.16 -10.23
CA GLU A 84 -4.48 4.77 -11.51
C GLU A 84 -3.72 5.94 -12.13
N GLU A 85 -4.26 7.16 -11.98
CA GLU A 85 -3.65 8.41 -12.36
C GLU A 85 -2.32 8.63 -11.63
N ALA A 86 -2.28 8.48 -10.30
CA ALA A 86 -1.07 8.66 -9.50
C ALA A 86 0.04 7.66 -9.88
N GLN A 87 -0.32 6.40 -10.15
CA GLN A 87 0.63 5.38 -10.62
C GLN A 87 1.19 5.71 -12.02
N LYS A 88 0.33 6.14 -12.94
CA LYS A 88 0.74 6.52 -14.30
C LYS A 88 1.64 7.76 -14.28
N ILE A 89 1.27 8.77 -13.50
CA ILE A 89 2.05 10.00 -13.33
C ILE A 89 3.47 9.68 -12.86
N SER A 90 3.62 8.91 -11.78
CA SER A 90 4.94 8.52 -11.26
C SER A 90 5.77 7.71 -12.26
N THR A 91 5.11 6.82 -13.03
CA THR A 91 5.76 6.01 -14.05
C THR A 91 6.29 6.87 -15.20
N ILE A 92 5.49 7.81 -15.71
CA ILE A 92 5.89 8.68 -16.81
C ILE A 92 6.96 9.67 -16.35
N ALA A 93 6.83 10.23 -15.15
CA ALA A 93 7.84 11.09 -14.53
C ALA A 93 9.22 10.40 -14.49
N ARG A 94 9.27 9.11 -14.10
CA ARG A 94 10.51 8.33 -14.15
C ARG A 94 11.06 8.16 -15.57
N LYS A 95 10.19 7.84 -16.54
CA LYS A 95 10.60 7.69 -17.95
C LYS A 95 11.15 9.00 -18.53
N LEU A 96 10.56 10.14 -18.19
CA LEU A 96 11.05 11.45 -18.60
C LEU A 96 12.44 11.71 -18.05
N LYS A 97 12.67 11.45 -16.76
CA LYS A 97 13.99 11.55 -16.15
C LYS A 97 15.02 10.71 -16.91
N GLU A 98 14.70 9.45 -17.20
CA GLU A 98 15.60 8.58 -17.97
C GLU A 98 15.89 9.08 -19.39
N ILE A 99 14.91 9.69 -20.06
CA ILE A 99 15.11 10.29 -21.39
C ILE A 99 16.05 11.49 -21.28
N ARG A 100 15.84 12.38 -20.31
CA ARG A 100 16.68 13.57 -20.09
C ARG A 100 18.12 13.17 -19.79
N GLU A 101 18.35 12.19 -18.92
CA GLU A 101 19.68 11.64 -18.63
C GLU A 101 20.35 11.02 -19.88
N LYS A 102 19.59 10.36 -20.75
CA LYS A 102 20.11 9.83 -22.02
C LYS A 102 20.48 10.93 -23.00
N ARG A 103 19.67 12.01 -23.09
CA ARG A 103 19.97 13.18 -23.90
C ARG A 103 21.22 13.91 -23.41
N GLU A 104 21.43 14.00 -22.10
CA GLU A 104 22.65 14.56 -21.51
C GLU A 104 23.89 13.74 -21.89
N LYS A 105 23.85 12.42 -21.71
CA LYS A 105 24.93 11.52 -22.18
C LYS A 105 25.20 11.63 -23.67
N LEU A 106 24.15 11.80 -24.47
CA LEU A 106 24.28 12.00 -25.92
C LEU A 106 25.03 13.31 -26.23
N ARG A 107 24.81 14.38 -25.45
CA ARG A 107 25.57 15.64 -25.55
C ARG A 107 27.04 15.44 -25.15
N GLU A 108 27.32 14.68 -24.10
CA GLU A 108 28.70 14.36 -23.70
C GLU A 108 29.46 13.61 -24.81
N LEU A 109 28.81 12.64 -25.48
CA LEU A 109 29.38 11.92 -26.62
C LEU A 109 29.68 12.83 -27.82
N LEU A 110 28.84 13.84 -28.04
CA LEU A 110 29.09 14.86 -29.08
C LEU A 110 30.30 15.73 -28.69
N LEU A 111 30.36 16.20 -27.44
CA LEU A 111 31.43 17.07 -26.94
C LEU A 111 32.79 16.37 -26.92
N SER A 112 32.82 15.08 -26.58
CA SER A 112 34.01 14.21 -26.65
C SER A 112 34.39 13.81 -28.08
N LYS A 113 33.57 14.16 -29.08
CA LYS A 113 33.73 13.82 -30.51
C LYS A 113 33.70 12.32 -30.79
N GLU A 114 33.13 11.52 -29.89
CA GLU A 114 32.92 10.08 -30.09
C GLU A 114 31.83 9.81 -31.14
N ILE A 115 30.89 10.75 -31.31
CA ILE A 115 29.87 10.72 -32.36
C ILE A 115 29.93 11.97 -33.24
N SER A 116 29.44 11.84 -34.48
CA SER A 116 29.28 12.97 -35.39
C SER A 116 28.06 13.82 -35.01
N GLU A 117 28.08 15.11 -35.38
CA GLU A 117 26.93 16.00 -35.21
C GLU A 117 25.67 15.48 -35.92
N ARG A 118 25.82 14.85 -37.09
CA ARG A 118 24.70 14.21 -37.81
C ARG A 118 24.11 13.03 -37.04
N THR A 119 24.96 12.25 -36.36
CA THR A 119 24.51 11.14 -35.50
C THR A 119 23.78 11.68 -34.28
N PHE A 120 24.33 12.72 -33.65
CA PHE A 120 23.71 13.41 -32.52
C PHE A 120 22.31 13.91 -32.87
N GLN A 121 22.17 14.71 -33.93
CA GLN A 121 20.89 15.31 -34.34
C GLN A 121 19.80 14.26 -34.58
N LYS A 122 20.17 13.13 -35.21
CA LYS A 122 19.23 12.04 -35.46
C LYS A 122 18.71 11.44 -34.14
N ILE A 123 19.61 11.09 -33.23
CA ILE A 123 19.24 10.43 -31.98
C ILE A 123 18.55 11.42 -31.02
N ASP A 124 18.99 12.67 -30.98
CA ASP A 124 18.37 13.70 -30.13
C ASP A 124 16.92 13.97 -30.56
N ALA A 125 16.65 14.04 -31.86
CA ALA A 125 15.29 14.18 -32.39
C ALA A 125 14.38 12.99 -32.00
N GLU A 126 14.91 11.76 -32.00
CA GLU A 126 14.16 10.58 -31.54
C GLU A 126 13.85 10.61 -30.04
N TYR A 127 14.72 11.22 -29.22
CA TYR A 127 14.48 11.41 -27.79
C TYR A 127 13.56 12.59 -27.51
N GLU A 128 13.66 13.67 -28.27
CA GLU A 128 12.77 14.83 -28.23
C GLU A 128 11.33 14.42 -28.54
N GLU A 129 11.10 13.65 -29.60
CA GLU A 129 9.76 13.15 -29.94
C GLU A 129 9.16 12.27 -28.81
N LYS A 130 9.98 11.41 -28.19
CA LYS A 130 9.55 10.60 -27.04
C LYS A 130 9.26 11.46 -25.81
N GLU A 131 10.07 12.48 -25.56
CA GLU A 131 9.86 13.43 -24.47
C GLU A 131 8.53 14.17 -24.66
N ASP A 132 8.27 14.69 -25.86
CA ASP A 132 7.03 15.39 -26.20
C ASP A 132 5.78 14.52 -26.00
N ILE A 133 5.83 13.25 -26.40
CA ILE A 133 4.73 12.30 -26.20
C ILE A 133 4.44 12.14 -24.70
N LEU A 134 5.48 11.91 -23.90
CA LEU A 134 5.34 11.68 -22.46
C LEU A 134 4.89 12.95 -21.72
N VAL A 135 5.37 14.13 -22.10
CA VAL A 135 4.93 15.43 -21.53
C VAL A 135 3.45 15.67 -21.83
N ASN A 136 3.01 15.40 -23.06
CA ASN A 136 1.61 15.53 -23.44
C ASN A 136 0.71 14.55 -22.69
N GLU A 137 1.17 13.31 -22.48
CA GLU A 137 0.45 12.31 -21.68
C GLU A 137 0.36 12.75 -20.21
N LEU A 138 1.45 13.25 -19.65
CA LEU A 138 1.48 13.76 -18.28
C LEU A 138 0.53 14.91 -18.05
N ARG A 139 0.47 15.87 -18.98
CA ARG A 139 -0.47 16.99 -18.88
C ARG A 139 -1.93 16.52 -18.81
N LYS A 140 -2.29 15.52 -19.62
CA LYS A 140 -3.65 14.95 -19.60
C LYS A 140 -3.94 14.25 -18.28
N LEU A 141 -2.96 13.52 -17.74
CA LEU A 141 -3.10 12.85 -16.44
C LEU A 141 -3.17 13.85 -15.28
N GLU A 142 -2.42 14.95 -15.36
CA GLU A 142 -2.48 16.03 -14.37
C GLU A 142 -3.87 16.69 -14.37
N GLU A 143 -4.42 16.99 -15.55
CA GLU A 143 -5.78 17.52 -15.68
C GLU A 143 -6.81 16.54 -15.12
N ALA A 144 -6.71 15.25 -15.46
CA ALA A 144 -7.61 14.21 -14.92
C ALA A 144 -7.48 14.05 -13.40
N ALA A 145 -6.27 14.08 -12.86
CA ALA A 145 -6.01 14.02 -11.42
C ALA A 145 -6.62 15.22 -10.68
N LYS A 146 -6.53 16.44 -11.26
CA LYS A 146 -7.18 17.64 -10.70
C LYS A 146 -8.70 17.56 -10.73
N GLU A 147 -9.30 17.04 -11.80
CA GLU A 147 -10.74 16.80 -11.85
C GLU A 147 -11.18 15.77 -10.80
N ARG A 148 -10.38 14.71 -10.63
CA ARG A 148 -10.63 13.68 -9.61
C ARG A 148 -10.54 14.24 -8.20
N LEU A 149 -9.53 15.06 -7.91
CA LEU A 149 -9.37 15.76 -6.63
C LEU A 149 -10.60 16.61 -6.31
N LYS A 150 -11.07 17.39 -7.28
CA LYS A 150 -12.29 18.21 -7.10
C LYS A 150 -13.51 17.34 -6.77
N ALA A 151 -13.69 16.22 -7.46
CA ALA A 151 -14.79 15.30 -7.17
C ALA A 151 -14.68 14.66 -5.78
N ILE A 152 -13.45 14.35 -5.33
CA ILE A 152 -13.18 13.85 -3.97
C ILE A 152 -13.55 14.92 -2.93
N GLU A 153 -13.17 16.18 -3.14
CA GLU A 153 -13.51 17.29 -2.26
C GLU A 153 -15.03 17.48 -2.13
N GLU A 154 -15.75 17.52 -3.26
CA GLU A 154 -17.21 17.62 -3.29
C GLU A 154 -17.86 16.44 -2.52
N ARG A 155 -17.34 15.22 -2.68
CA ARG A 155 -17.83 14.04 -1.97
C ARG A 155 -17.56 14.10 -0.47
N ILE A 156 -16.38 14.58 -0.06
CA ILE A 156 -16.05 14.77 1.37
C ILE A 156 -17.01 15.78 2.01
N GLU A 157 -17.33 16.87 1.32
CA GLU A 157 -18.32 17.84 1.79
C GLU A 157 -19.71 17.23 1.94
N GLU A 158 -20.16 16.44 0.95
CA GLU A 158 -21.42 15.71 1.02
C GLU A 158 -21.47 14.75 2.22
N LEU A 159 -20.41 13.98 2.45
CA LEU A 159 -20.31 13.05 3.57
C LEU A 159 -20.35 13.78 4.93
N LYS A 160 -19.74 14.96 5.03
CA LYS A 160 -19.83 15.80 6.25
C LYS A 160 -21.26 16.27 6.50
N LEU A 161 -21.98 16.70 5.46
CA LEU A 161 -23.40 17.06 5.60
C LEU A 161 -24.24 15.84 6.02
N GLN A 162 -23.96 14.66 5.49
CA GLN A 162 -24.63 13.42 5.91
C GLN A 162 -24.34 13.09 7.38
N GLN A 163 -23.11 13.32 7.88
CA GLN A 163 -22.78 13.15 9.30
C GLN A 163 -23.56 14.15 10.18
N GLU A 164 -23.67 15.41 9.76
CA GLU A 164 -24.45 16.43 10.47
C GLU A 164 -25.93 16.05 10.52
N GLU A 165 -26.51 15.64 9.39
CA GLU A 165 -27.90 15.19 9.31
C GLU A 165 -28.13 13.96 10.19
N LEU A 166 -27.23 12.98 10.12
CA LEU A 166 -27.31 11.77 10.94
C LEU A 166 -27.26 12.10 12.44
N LYS A 167 -26.41 13.04 12.84
CA LYS A 167 -26.33 13.54 14.22
C LYS A 167 -27.61 14.26 14.64
N ALA A 168 -28.20 15.06 13.77
CA ALA A 168 -29.48 15.73 14.04
C ALA A 168 -30.62 14.72 14.23
N ARG A 169 -30.74 13.75 13.32
CA ARG A 169 -31.75 12.67 13.40
C ARG A 169 -31.60 11.84 14.69
N PHE A 170 -30.36 11.55 15.10
CA PHE A 170 -30.11 10.88 16.38
C PHE A 170 -30.52 11.75 17.58
N ALA A 171 -30.19 13.04 17.57
CA ALA A 171 -30.58 13.97 18.64
C ALA A 171 -32.11 14.18 18.74
N LEU A 172 -32.83 14.02 17.62
CA LEU A 172 -34.29 14.03 17.56
C LEU A 172 -34.93 12.68 17.90
N GLU A 173 -34.12 11.68 18.28
CA GLU A 173 -34.55 10.30 18.59
C GLU A 173 -35.24 9.58 17.41
N GLU A 174 -35.05 10.07 16.18
CA GLU A 174 -35.62 9.46 14.96
C GLU A 174 -34.89 8.18 14.53
N ILE A 175 -33.65 8.01 15.00
CA ILE A 175 -32.83 6.82 14.77
C ILE A 175 -32.26 6.29 16.08
N THR A 176 -32.03 4.99 16.13
CA THR A 176 -31.46 4.34 17.30
C THR A 176 -29.95 4.61 17.42
N LYS A 177 -29.41 4.44 18.63
CA LYS A 177 -27.96 4.52 18.87
C LYS A 177 -27.18 3.52 18.01
N ALA A 178 -27.68 2.31 17.82
CA ALA A 178 -27.03 1.29 17.00
C ALA A 178 -26.99 1.70 15.51
N GLU A 179 -28.07 2.27 14.98
CA GLU A 179 -28.10 2.78 13.61
C GLU A 179 -27.18 3.99 13.42
N TYR A 180 -27.14 4.88 14.41
CA TYR A 180 -26.25 6.03 14.43
C TYR A 180 -24.78 5.60 14.38
N GLU A 181 -24.36 4.69 15.27
CA GLU A 181 -23.00 4.16 15.33
C GLU A 181 -22.60 3.44 14.04
N SER A 182 -23.46 2.57 13.51
CA SER A 182 -23.18 1.83 12.28
C SER A 182 -23.03 2.76 11.06
N LYS A 183 -23.93 3.72 10.89
CA LYS A 183 -23.84 4.68 9.78
C LYS A 183 -22.65 5.63 9.92
N THR A 184 -22.32 6.03 11.15
CA THR A 184 -21.16 6.88 11.41
C THR A 184 -19.86 6.16 11.06
N GLN A 185 -19.71 4.89 11.46
CA GLN A 185 -18.56 4.06 11.10
C GLN A 185 -18.41 3.90 9.58
N ALA A 186 -19.52 3.73 8.85
CA ALA A 186 -19.49 3.64 7.40
C ALA A 186 -19.04 4.96 6.74
N LEU A 187 -19.55 6.10 7.22
CA LEU A 187 -19.15 7.42 6.74
C LEU A 187 -17.68 7.73 7.05
N GLU A 188 -17.20 7.38 8.24
CA GLU A 188 -15.79 7.54 8.64
C GLU A 188 -14.87 6.67 7.78
N ALA A 189 -15.26 5.44 7.48
CA ALA A 189 -14.50 4.56 6.59
C ALA A 189 -14.40 5.15 5.17
N GLU A 190 -15.49 5.69 4.63
CA GLU A 190 -15.47 6.34 3.31
C GLU A 190 -14.63 7.62 3.31
N LEU A 191 -14.72 8.44 4.36
CA LEU A 191 -13.91 9.65 4.51
C LEU A 191 -12.41 9.33 4.58
N ASN A 192 -12.02 8.31 5.33
CA ASN A 192 -10.62 7.88 5.41
C ASN A 192 -10.09 7.43 4.05
N LYS A 193 -10.91 6.67 3.31
CA LYS A 193 -10.56 6.22 1.96
C LYS A 193 -10.34 7.39 1.00
N LEU A 194 -11.29 8.33 1.00
CA LEU A 194 -11.19 9.52 0.16
C LEU A 194 -10.01 10.42 0.56
N ALA A 195 -9.68 10.49 1.85
CA ALA A 195 -8.52 11.23 2.31
C ALA A 195 -7.20 10.63 1.81
N SER A 196 -7.05 9.30 1.83
CA SER A 196 -5.87 8.62 1.27
C SER A 196 -5.79 8.81 -0.26
N GLU A 197 -6.92 8.66 -0.96
CA GLU A 197 -7.00 8.88 -2.41
C GLU A 197 -6.56 10.31 -2.78
N ARG A 198 -7.01 11.30 -1.99
CA ARG A 198 -6.63 12.71 -2.15
C ARG A 198 -5.13 12.91 -1.96
N GLU A 199 -4.56 12.39 -0.87
CA GLU A 199 -3.15 12.52 -0.54
C GLU A 199 -2.26 11.91 -1.64
N GLU A 200 -2.63 10.76 -2.19
CA GLU A 200 -1.84 10.11 -3.25
C GLU A 200 -1.89 10.88 -4.57
N LEU A 201 -3.02 11.48 -4.92
CA LEU A 201 -3.16 12.34 -6.11
C LEU A 201 -2.40 13.67 -5.92
N GLU A 202 -2.50 14.30 -4.75
CA GLU A 202 -1.73 15.51 -4.42
C GLU A 202 -0.23 15.25 -4.53
N ASN A 203 0.26 14.16 -3.93
CA ASN A 203 1.67 13.76 -4.01
C ASN A 203 2.12 13.49 -5.45
N ALA A 204 1.28 12.87 -6.27
CA ALA A 204 1.60 12.62 -7.66
C ALA A 204 1.73 13.91 -8.48
N ILE A 205 0.84 14.88 -8.27
CA ILE A 205 0.91 16.20 -8.92
C ILE A 205 2.14 16.98 -8.43
N ASP A 206 2.46 16.92 -7.14
CA ASP A 206 3.64 17.59 -6.56
C ASP A 206 4.97 17.03 -7.10
N LEU A 207 5.00 15.75 -7.48
CA LEU A 207 6.17 15.18 -8.16
C LEU A 207 6.39 15.81 -9.53
N LEU A 208 5.34 16.28 -10.20
CA LEU A 208 5.44 16.93 -11.50
C LEU A 208 5.97 18.36 -11.40
N THR A 209 5.50 19.12 -10.41
CA THR A 209 5.96 20.50 -10.19
C THR A 209 7.44 20.53 -9.82
N LYS A 210 7.91 19.60 -8.98
CA LYS A 210 9.33 19.49 -8.61
C LYS A 210 10.25 19.06 -9.77
N GLN A 211 9.75 18.30 -10.74
CA GLN A 211 10.54 17.89 -11.92
C GLN A 211 10.59 18.95 -13.04
N GLY A 212 9.84 20.04 -12.90
CA GLY A 212 9.86 21.17 -13.82
C GLY A 212 10.78 22.32 -13.40
N GLU A 213 11.37 22.27 -12.20
CA GLU A 213 12.22 23.33 -11.65
C GLU A 213 13.74 23.08 -11.80
N ASP A 214 14.14 21.89 -12.24
CA ASP A 214 15.55 21.52 -12.56
C ASP A 214 15.80 21.55 -14.09
#